data_AF-A0A7X9IYX0-F1
#
_entry.id   AF-A0A7X9IYX0-F1
#
_cell.length_a   1.000
_cell.length_b   1.000
_cell.length_c   1.000
_cell.angle_alpha   90.00
_cell.angle_beta   90.00
_cell.angle_gamma   90.00
#
_symmetry.space_group_name_H-M   'P 1'
#
loop_
_entity.id
_entity.type
_entity.pdbx_description
1 polymer ?
#
loop_
_entity_poly.entity_id
_entity_poly.type
_entity_poly.pdbx_seq_one_letter_code
_entity_poly.pdbx_strand_id
1 'polypeptide(L)'
;GIEAGVVLAAVRGAVAPEVPDAAQLPQAWVVATVAGAERWLRVDSVAAPSAGGPPAALDVLRLSAPAAVAPSAEPTPADHVADARLTLRVSPDGTAQGRVVLTLAGRHNPYAAWLAEDGDPQKALGDAAAALVGGTATATRATELSVAGAAAEVEVSVELAEEARDTWTLLVGWPGEDPLPAGLHRGTRRTDLELGAPARRSVRCELRLPDGWEAAIVPRNVRVTTEVGTFLQESVVGGGTLRLTRTLELRGGRVSPAAYAGLRALRRAFVTAGAEPIVLRPAAPSVATERR
;
A
#
# COMPACT_ATOMS: atom_id res chain seq x y z
N GLY A 1 -37.03 25.34 14.77
CA GLY A 1 -36.41 24.14 15.36
C GLY A 1 -36.44 23.06 14.31
N ILE A 2 -35.29 22.52 13.94
CA ILE A 2 -35.18 21.47 12.93
C ILE A 2 -34.62 20.25 13.66
N GLU A 3 -35.42 19.18 13.67
CA GLU A 3 -35.04 17.88 14.20
C GLU A 3 -34.01 17.22 13.29
N ALA A 4 -33.02 16.55 13.89
CA ALA A 4 -32.04 15.74 13.16
C ALA A 4 -32.72 14.52 12.53
N GLY A 5 -32.68 14.42 11.20
CA GLY A 5 -33.16 13.26 10.46
C GLY A 5 -32.03 12.25 10.20
N VAL A 6 -32.36 10.96 10.32
CA VAL A 6 -31.46 9.81 10.08
C VAL A 6 -31.08 9.70 8.60
N VAL A 7 -29.77 9.62 8.31
CA VAL A 7 -29.26 9.30 6.97
C VAL A 7 -29.29 7.79 6.76
N LEU A 8 -30.13 7.31 5.86
CA LEU A 8 -30.20 5.89 5.48
C LEU A 8 -29.26 5.62 4.30
N ALA A 9 -28.10 5.03 4.57
CA ALA A 9 -27.27 4.42 3.52
C ALA A 9 -27.71 2.95 3.35
N ALA A 10 -28.30 2.63 2.19
CA ALA A 10 -28.62 1.25 1.85
C ALA A 10 -27.45 0.62 1.08
N VAL A 11 -26.80 -0.37 1.68
CA VAL A 11 -25.94 -1.32 0.95
C VAL A 11 -26.67 -2.66 0.93
N ARG A 12 -27.08 -3.11 -0.26
CA ARG A 12 -27.78 -4.41 -0.47
C ARG A 12 -29.08 -4.60 0.35
N GLY A 13 -29.88 -3.56 0.52
CA GLY A 13 -31.22 -3.67 1.11
C GLY A 13 -31.26 -3.90 2.63
N ALA A 14 -30.13 -3.84 3.34
CA ALA A 14 -30.11 -3.79 4.79
C ALA A 14 -29.89 -2.33 5.25
N VAL A 15 -30.86 -1.79 5.99
CA VAL A 15 -30.74 -0.52 6.69
C VAL A 15 -29.86 -0.74 7.92
N ALA A 16 -28.69 -0.09 7.97
CA ALA A 16 -27.89 -0.04 9.19
C ALA A 16 -28.47 1.02 10.15
N PRO A 17 -28.66 0.71 11.45
CA PRO A 17 -29.21 1.66 12.42
C PRO A 17 -28.22 2.74 12.89
N GLU A 18 -26.95 2.66 12.48
CA GLU A 18 -25.94 3.67 12.77
C GLU A 18 -25.33 4.21 11.46
N VAL A 19 -25.28 5.54 11.35
CA VAL A 19 -24.66 6.27 10.25
C VAL A 19 -23.14 6.18 10.42
N PRO A 20 -22.38 5.55 9.51
CA PRO A 20 -20.93 5.64 9.56
C PRO A 20 -20.53 7.10 9.37
N ASP A 21 -19.50 7.53 10.11
CA ASP A 21 -18.96 8.88 10.04
C ASP A 21 -18.70 9.28 8.58
N ALA A 22 -18.96 10.52 8.18
CA ALA A 22 -18.81 10.98 6.78
C ALA A 22 -17.39 10.76 6.25
N ALA A 23 -16.39 10.78 7.15
CA ALA A 23 -15.00 10.43 6.88
C ALA A 23 -14.80 8.95 6.43
N GLN A 24 -15.78 8.08 6.65
CA GLN A 24 -15.76 6.65 6.31
C GLN A 24 -16.44 6.35 4.96
N LEU A 25 -16.96 7.38 4.27
CA LEU A 25 -17.61 7.26 2.96
C LEU A 25 -16.93 8.11 1.86
N PRO A 26 -15.61 7.97 1.60
CA PRO A 26 -14.86 8.82 0.67
C PRO A 26 -15.25 8.67 -0.82
N GLN A 27 -16.13 7.72 -1.13
CA GLN A 27 -16.67 7.47 -2.48
C GLN A 27 -18.18 7.74 -2.60
N ALA A 28 -18.83 8.26 -1.56
CA ALA A 28 -20.24 8.62 -1.62
C ALA A 28 -20.43 9.99 -2.31
N TRP A 29 -21.46 10.06 -3.13
CA TRP A 29 -21.92 11.29 -3.78
C TRP A 29 -23.28 11.68 -3.22
N VAL A 30 -23.45 12.97 -2.94
CA VAL A 30 -24.72 13.58 -2.54
C VAL A 30 -25.26 14.35 -3.73
N VAL A 31 -26.53 14.15 -4.08
CA VAL A 31 -27.21 15.03 -5.03
C VAL A 31 -27.86 16.15 -4.23
N ALA A 32 -27.42 17.38 -4.47
CA ALA A 32 -27.95 18.58 -3.83
C ALA A 32 -28.54 19.52 -4.89
N THR A 33 -29.63 20.20 -4.55
CA THR A 33 -30.18 21.28 -5.39
C THR A 33 -29.54 22.60 -4.94
N VAL A 34 -28.68 23.17 -5.79
CA VAL A 34 -28.00 24.45 -5.53
C VAL A 34 -28.53 25.48 -6.52
N ALA A 35 -29.17 26.54 -6.02
CA ALA A 35 -29.78 27.60 -6.83
C ALA A 35 -30.77 27.08 -7.89
N GLY A 36 -31.56 26.06 -7.54
CA GLY A 36 -32.57 25.46 -8.43
C GLY A 36 -32.04 24.45 -9.46
N ALA A 37 -30.74 24.13 -9.43
CA ALA A 37 -30.13 23.12 -10.30
C ALA A 37 -29.58 21.95 -9.49
N GLU A 38 -29.78 20.72 -9.98
CA GLU A 38 -29.19 19.52 -9.37
C GLU A 38 -27.68 19.48 -9.61
N ARG A 39 -26.92 19.19 -8.54
CA ARG A 39 -25.48 19.03 -8.58
C ARG A 39 -25.08 17.78 -7.81
N TRP A 40 -24.15 17.03 -8.40
CA TRP A 40 -23.49 15.90 -7.77
C TRP A 40 -22.28 16.42 -7.00
N LEU A 41 -22.32 16.30 -5.68
CA LEU A 41 -21.26 16.75 -4.78
C LEU A 41 -20.63 15.53 -4.13
N ARG A 42 -19.30 15.50 -4.02
CA ARG A 42 -18.64 14.48 -3.20
C ARG A 42 -18.88 14.79 -1.72
N VAL A 43 -19.08 13.78 -0.88
CA VAL A 43 -19.40 13.97 0.55
C VAL A 43 -18.32 14.81 1.29
N ASP A 44 -17.05 14.66 0.92
CA ASP A 44 -15.93 15.46 1.44
C ASP A 44 -16.02 16.96 1.09
N SER A 45 -16.62 17.31 -0.06
CA SER A 45 -16.84 18.70 -0.49
C SER A 45 -18.02 19.40 0.20
N VAL A 46 -18.91 18.63 0.85
CA VAL A 46 -20.05 19.15 1.63
C VAL A 46 -19.67 19.38 3.10
N ALA A 47 -18.63 18.69 3.58
CA ALA A 47 -18.22 18.66 4.97
C ALA A 47 -17.26 19.79 5.40
N ALA A 48 -16.96 20.78 4.55
CA ALA A 48 -16.16 21.94 4.94
C ALA A 48 -17.07 23.04 5.50
N PRO A 49 -17.19 23.22 6.84
CA PRO A 49 -17.82 24.42 7.38
C PRO A 49 -16.96 25.62 6.97
N SER A 50 -17.55 26.55 6.22
CA SER A 50 -16.99 27.90 6.16
C SER A 50 -16.95 28.45 7.59
N ALA A 51 -15.77 28.95 7.98
CA ALA A 51 -15.47 29.36 9.35
C ALA A 51 -16.55 30.30 9.92
N GLY A 52 -17.30 29.83 10.90
CA GLY A 52 -18.06 30.67 11.83
C GLY A 52 -19.59 30.66 11.75
N GLY A 53 -20.24 29.84 10.93
CA GLY A 53 -21.71 29.73 10.90
C GLY A 53 -22.23 28.31 11.16
N PRO A 54 -23.45 28.13 11.72
CA PRO A 54 -24.12 26.82 11.66
C PRO A 54 -24.27 26.42 10.18
N PRO A 55 -24.13 25.13 9.85
CA PRO A 55 -24.25 24.66 8.47
C PRO A 55 -25.58 25.16 7.88
N ALA A 56 -25.51 25.81 6.72
CA ALA A 56 -26.70 26.22 5.99
C ALA A 56 -27.59 25.00 5.78
N ALA A 57 -28.88 25.14 6.07
CA ALA A 57 -29.87 24.07 6.01
C ALA A 57 -29.76 23.29 4.69
N LEU A 58 -29.35 22.02 4.79
CA LEU A 58 -29.47 21.06 3.70
C LEU A 58 -30.91 20.56 3.71
N ASP A 59 -31.70 20.96 2.71
CA ASP A 59 -32.98 20.32 2.44
C ASP A 59 -32.73 18.84 2.09
N VAL A 60 -33.38 17.97 2.85
CA VAL A 60 -33.16 16.52 2.84
C VAL A 60 -33.64 15.89 1.52
N LEU A 61 -32.78 15.04 0.95
CA LEU A 61 -32.97 14.25 -0.27
C LEU A 61 -34.27 13.42 -0.28
N ARG A 62 -35.03 13.51 -1.38
CA ARG A 62 -35.93 12.45 -1.88
C ARG A 62 -35.19 11.65 -2.97
N LEU A 63 -35.02 10.35 -2.76
CA LEU A 63 -34.58 9.42 -3.80
C LEU A 63 -35.75 9.18 -4.77
N SER A 64 -35.78 9.90 -5.90
CA SER A 64 -36.91 9.85 -6.84
C SER A 64 -36.93 8.64 -7.77
N ALA A 65 -35.89 7.81 -7.80
CA ALA A 65 -35.89 6.51 -8.46
C ALA A 65 -34.71 5.67 -7.94
N PRO A 66 -34.86 4.34 -7.79
CA PRO A 66 -33.69 3.49 -7.64
C PRO A 66 -32.87 3.63 -8.92
N ALA A 67 -31.76 4.37 -8.87
CA ALA A 67 -30.73 4.23 -9.87
C ALA A 67 -30.39 2.74 -9.88
N ALA A 68 -30.60 2.08 -11.02
CA ALA A 68 -30.13 0.72 -11.22
C ALA A 68 -28.60 0.79 -11.18
N VAL A 69 -28.03 0.71 -9.98
CA VAL A 69 -26.62 0.40 -9.79
C VAL A 69 -26.50 -1.02 -10.32
N ALA A 70 -26.11 -1.13 -11.59
CA ALA A 70 -25.67 -2.42 -12.12
C ALA A 70 -24.68 -2.97 -11.09
N PRO A 71 -24.85 -4.22 -10.62
CA PRO A 71 -23.92 -4.79 -9.67
C PRO A 71 -22.54 -4.72 -10.30
N SER A 72 -21.73 -3.78 -9.83
CA SER A 72 -20.31 -3.78 -10.12
C SER A 72 -19.81 -5.14 -9.64
N ALA A 73 -19.08 -5.84 -10.49
CA ALA A 73 -18.39 -7.05 -10.07
C ALA A 73 -17.67 -6.74 -8.75
N GLU A 74 -17.80 -7.61 -7.74
CA GLU A 74 -17.11 -7.36 -6.48
C GLU A 74 -15.62 -7.17 -6.76
N PRO A 75 -15.01 -6.06 -6.32
CA PRO A 75 -13.62 -5.77 -6.62
C PRO A 75 -12.74 -6.88 -6.03
N THR A 76 -11.78 -7.30 -6.82
CA THR A 76 -10.82 -8.35 -6.49
C THR A 76 -9.48 -7.72 -6.11
N PRO A 77 -8.57 -8.47 -5.47
CA PRO A 77 -7.22 -7.97 -5.20
C PRO A 77 -6.46 -7.49 -6.45
N ALA A 78 -6.82 -8.00 -7.63
CA ALA A 78 -6.21 -7.60 -8.91
C ALA A 78 -6.64 -6.21 -9.40
N ASP A 79 -7.74 -5.67 -8.88
CA ASP A 79 -8.22 -4.33 -9.22
C ASP A 79 -7.51 -3.22 -8.41
N HIS A 80 -6.75 -3.62 -7.39
CA HIS A 80 -6.12 -2.73 -6.41
C HIS A 80 -4.69 -3.21 -6.12
N VAL A 81 -3.78 -2.83 -7.01
CA VAL A 81 -2.41 -3.34 -7.06
C VAL A 81 -1.39 -2.28 -6.68
N ALA A 82 -0.41 -2.66 -5.86
CA ALA A 82 0.83 -1.91 -5.68
C ALA A 82 2.02 -2.87 -5.83
N ASP A 83 2.64 -2.87 -7.00
CA ASP A 83 3.72 -3.77 -7.35
C ASP A 83 5.02 -2.99 -7.60
N ALA A 84 6.11 -3.48 -7.02
CA ALA A 84 7.44 -2.93 -7.26
C ALA A 84 8.42 -4.04 -7.65
N ARG A 85 9.21 -3.78 -8.70
CA ARG A 85 10.34 -4.62 -9.09
C ARG A 85 11.62 -3.79 -9.04
N LEU A 86 12.55 -4.20 -8.18
CA LEU A 86 13.82 -3.55 -7.96
C LEU A 86 14.94 -4.46 -8.47
N THR A 87 15.86 -3.89 -9.24
CA THR A 87 17.12 -4.52 -9.62
C THR A 87 18.23 -3.58 -9.22
N LEU A 88 19.03 -3.95 -8.22
CA LEU A 88 20.13 -3.13 -7.71
C LEU A 88 21.46 -3.86 -7.85
N ARG A 89 22.51 -3.10 -8.12
CA ARG A 89 23.90 -3.54 -8.03
C ARG A 89 24.55 -2.79 -6.88
N VAL A 90 25.10 -3.55 -5.95
CA VAL A 90 25.84 -3.02 -4.80
C VAL A 90 27.31 -2.91 -5.18
N SER A 91 27.93 -1.82 -4.72
CA SER A 91 29.35 -1.54 -4.85
C SER A 91 30.06 -1.80 -3.50
N PRO A 92 31.37 -2.09 -3.50
CA PRO A 92 32.12 -2.33 -2.26
C PRO A 92 32.14 -1.15 -1.28
N ASP A 93 31.92 0.06 -1.78
CA ASP A 93 31.89 1.32 -1.02
C ASP A 93 30.58 1.56 -0.26
N GLY A 94 29.64 0.61 -0.30
CA GLY A 94 28.35 0.75 0.38
C GLY A 94 27.31 1.53 -0.43
N THR A 95 27.58 1.86 -1.70
CA THR A 95 26.57 2.42 -2.59
C THR A 95 25.84 1.31 -3.36
N ALA A 96 24.57 1.54 -3.67
CA ALA A 96 23.80 0.67 -4.56
C ALA A 96 23.06 1.50 -5.61
N GLN A 97 23.11 1.05 -6.85
CA GLN A 97 22.45 1.71 -7.98
C GLN A 97 21.61 0.74 -8.77
N GLY A 98 20.51 1.21 -9.34
CA GLY A 98 19.74 0.41 -10.25
C GLY A 98 18.39 0.97 -10.60
N ARG A 99 17.45 0.07 -10.88
CA ARG A 99 16.15 0.41 -11.46
C ARG A 99 15.02 -0.15 -10.62
N VAL A 100 14.00 0.68 -10.42
CA VAL A 100 12.71 0.33 -9.85
C VAL A 100 11.64 0.45 -10.94
N VAL A 101 10.83 -0.57 -11.12
CA VAL A 101 9.58 -0.48 -11.89
C VAL A 101 8.44 -0.53 -10.89
N LEU A 102 7.67 0.55 -10.82
CA LEU A 102 6.56 0.73 -9.91
C LEU A 102 5.25 0.71 -10.72
N THR A 103 4.26 -0.05 -10.25
CA THR A 103 2.93 -0.14 -10.85
C THR A 103 1.87 -0.03 -9.75
N LEU A 104 0.99 0.96 -9.89
CA LEU A 104 -0.05 1.31 -8.94
C LEU A 104 -1.40 1.35 -9.66
N ALA A 105 -2.42 0.69 -9.11
CA ALA A 105 -3.75 0.63 -9.71
C ALA A 105 -4.87 0.73 -8.64
N GLY A 106 -6.03 1.20 -9.08
CA GLY A 106 -7.22 1.33 -8.23
C GLY A 106 -6.97 2.21 -7.01
N ARG A 107 -7.25 1.72 -5.79
CA ARG A 107 -7.06 2.53 -4.56
C ARG A 107 -5.61 2.92 -4.27
N HIS A 108 -4.65 2.20 -4.85
CA HIS A 108 -3.23 2.51 -4.71
C HIS A 108 -2.76 3.50 -5.76
N ASN A 109 -3.59 3.83 -6.76
CA ASN A 109 -3.30 4.84 -7.75
C ASN A 109 -3.51 6.23 -7.14
N PRO A 110 -2.44 7.00 -6.90
CA PRO A 110 -2.54 8.33 -6.32
C PRO A 110 -2.96 9.41 -7.34
N TYR A 111 -3.22 9.04 -8.61
CA TYR A 111 -3.54 9.97 -9.69
C TYR A 111 -4.63 10.98 -9.35
N ALA A 112 -5.70 10.53 -8.68
CA ALA A 112 -6.79 11.42 -8.27
C ALA A 112 -6.37 12.43 -7.19
N ALA A 113 -5.46 12.06 -6.28
CA ALA A 113 -4.91 12.96 -5.28
C ALA A 113 -3.93 13.96 -5.92
N TRP A 114 -3.09 13.50 -6.85
CA TRP A 114 -2.14 14.37 -7.56
C TRP A 114 -2.83 15.46 -8.39
N LEU A 115 -3.91 15.12 -9.09
CA LEU A 115 -4.71 16.10 -9.85
C LEU A 115 -5.33 17.16 -8.94
N ALA A 116 -5.65 16.83 -7.68
CA ALA A 116 -6.24 17.76 -6.74
C ALA A 116 -5.22 18.73 -6.13
N GLU A 117 -3.95 18.34 -6.08
CA GLU A 117 -2.87 19.09 -5.42
C GLU A 117 -1.97 19.88 -6.40
N ASP A 118 -2.25 19.83 -7.71
CA ASP A 118 -1.39 20.38 -8.78
C ASP A 118 0.07 19.88 -8.67
N GLY A 119 0.23 18.63 -8.22
CA GLY A 119 1.52 18.00 -7.99
C GLY A 119 2.13 17.41 -9.27
N ASP A 120 3.46 17.32 -9.33
CA ASP A 120 4.16 16.59 -10.39
C ASP A 120 4.06 15.06 -10.14
N PRO A 121 3.25 14.32 -10.92
CA PRO A 121 3.06 12.89 -10.73
C PRO A 121 4.35 12.10 -11.00
N GLN A 122 5.24 12.62 -11.86
CA GLN A 122 6.50 11.97 -12.17
C GLN A 122 7.47 12.06 -10.99
N LYS A 123 7.55 13.23 -10.35
CA LYS A 123 8.30 13.38 -9.10
C LYS A 123 7.74 12.50 -7.99
N ALA A 124 6.41 12.47 -7.82
CA ALA A 124 5.78 11.65 -6.78
C ALA A 124 6.02 10.13 -6.98
N LEU A 125 5.97 9.64 -8.23
CA LEU A 125 6.36 8.25 -8.55
C LEU A 125 7.83 7.99 -8.25
N GLY A 126 8.71 8.95 -8.57
CA GLY A 126 10.13 8.89 -8.24
C GLY A 126 10.37 8.77 -6.74
N ASP A 127 9.76 9.67 -5.97
CA ASP A 127 9.87 9.71 -4.50
C ASP A 127 9.34 8.42 -3.86
N ALA A 128 8.17 7.93 -4.32
CA ALA A 128 7.59 6.68 -3.84
C ALA A 128 8.47 5.46 -4.16
N ALA A 129 9.08 5.40 -5.34
CA ALA A 129 9.99 4.33 -5.72
C ALA A 129 11.31 4.39 -4.94
N ALA A 130 11.87 5.58 -4.73
CA ALA A 130 13.11 5.78 -3.98
C ALA A 130 12.94 5.45 -2.48
N ALA A 131 11.78 5.76 -1.90
CA ALA A 131 11.44 5.43 -0.52
C ALA A 131 11.44 3.91 -0.23
N LEU A 132 11.24 3.05 -1.25
CA LEU A 132 11.31 1.60 -1.09
C LEU A 132 12.68 1.10 -0.62
N VAL A 133 13.74 1.88 -0.82
CA VAL A 133 15.11 1.49 -0.48
C VAL A 133 15.82 2.56 0.31
N GLY A 134 15.11 3.59 0.78
CA GLY A 134 15.69 4.75 1.47
C GLY A 134 16.68 5.54 0.60
N GLY A 135 16.48 5.53 -0.72
CA GLY A 135 17.39 6.15 -1.69
C GLY A 135 16.90 7.47 -2.25
N THR A 136 17.54 7.88 -3.35
CA THR A 136 17.15 9.03 -4.16
C THR A 136 16.82 8.58 -5.59
N ALA A 137 15.75 9.13 -6.16
CA ALA A 137 15.45 8.95 -7.58
C ALA A 137 16.35 9.88 -8.40
N THR A 138 17.06 9.33 -9.37
CA THR A 138 17.97 10.08 -10.27
C THR A 138 17.32 10.36 -11.61
N ALA A 139 16.40 9.51 -12.04
CA ALA A 139 15.57 9.71 -13.22
C ALA A 139 14.25 8.95 -13.05
N THR A 140 13.16 9.56 -13.49
CA THR A 140 11.86 8.88 -13.56
C THR A 140 11.32 8.97 -14.97
N ARG A 141 10.79 7.88 -15.49
CA ARG A 141 10.08 7.79 -16.76
C ARG A 141 8.74 7.13 -16.53
N ALA A 142 7.67 7.92 -16.59
CA ALA A 142 6.32 7.38 -16.58
C ALA A 142 6.08 6.55 -17.86
N THR A 143 5.54 5.35 -17.68
CA THR A 143 5.08 4.49 -18.78
C THR A 143 3.56 4.50 -18.89
N GLU A 144 2.87 4.77 -17.78
CA GLU A 144 1.41 4.93 -17.73
C GLU A 144 1.04 5.95 -16.65
N LEU A 145 0.13 6.88 -16.97
CA LEU A 145 -0.45 7.82 -16.02
C LEU A 145 -1.92 8.06 -16.40
N SER A 146 -2.83 7.41 -15.69
CA SER A 146 -4.27 7.51 -15.93
C SER A 146 -5.05 7.34 -14.64
N VAL A 147 -6.38 7.52 -14.72
CA VAL A 147 -7.28 7.21 -13.61
C VAL A 147 -7.28 5.71 -13.29
N ALA A 148 -7.07 4.85 -14.29
CA ALA A 148 -7.06 3.39 -14.11
C ALA A 148 -5.78 2.90 -13.41
N GLY A 149 -4.64 3.53 -13.69
CA GLY A 149 -3.36 3.15 -13.11
C GLY A 149 -2.24 4.13 -13.40
N ALA A 150 -1.14 3.96 -12.65
CA ALA A 150 0.11 4.67 -12.81
C ALA A 150 1.26 3.65 -12.83
N ALA A 151 2.15 3.76 -13.81
CA ALA A 151 3.34 2.94 -13.91
C ALA A 151 4.55 3.80 -14.29
N ALA A 152 5.67 3.55 -13.63
CA ALA A 152 6.92 4.25 -13.91
C ALA A 152 8.12 3.32 -13.81
N GLU A 153 9.11 3.64 -14.62
CA GLU A 153 10.49 3.21 -14.47
C GLU A 153 11.28 4.32 -13.78
N VAL A 154 12.00 3.99 -12.72
CA VAL A 154 12.77 4.93 -11.91
C VAL A 154 14.19 4.41 -11.75
N GLU A 155 15.17 5.22 -12.07
CA GLU A 155 16.56 5.00 -11.69
C GLU A 155 16.79 5.52 -10.27
N VAL A 156 17.44 4.72 -9.44
CA VAL A 156 17.68 5.04 -8.04
C VAL A 156 19.14 4.87 -7.66
N SER A 157 19.59 5.73 -6.75
CA SER A 157 20.86 5.62 -6.05
C SER A 157 20.61 5.54 -4.55
N VAL A 158 21.30 4.64 -3.85
CA VAL A 158 21.10 4.36 -2.44
C VAL A 158 22.46 4.31 -1.75
N GLU A 159 22.57 4.97 -0.61
CA GLU A 159 23.68 4.75 0.33
C GLU A 159 23.21 3.73 1.37
N LEU A 160 23.90 2.60 1.46
CA LEU A 160 23.59 1.55 2.43
C LEU A 160 24.06 1.97 3.82
N ALA A 161 23.31 1.58 4.85
CA ALA A 161 23.69 1.90 6.22
C ALA A 161 24.90 1.06 6.66
N GLU A 162 25.95 1.71 7.18
CA GLU A 162 27.07 1.01 7.80
C GLU A 162 26.69 0.57 9.22
N GLU A 163 26.70 -0.73 9.50
CA GLU A 163 26.52 -1.25 10.86
C GLU A 163 27.86 -1.46 11.58
N ALA A 164 28.87 -1.85 10.81
CA ALA A 164 30.24 -2.07 11.23
C ALA A 164 31.14 -1.92 10.00
N ARG A 165 32.45 -1.82 10.22
CA ARG A 165 33.42 -1.73 9.14
C ARG A 165 33.20 -2.86 8.12
N ASP A 166 33.05 -2.48 6.86
CA ASP A 166 32.81 -3.39 5.72
C ASP A 166 31.50 -4.21 5.85
N THR A 167 30.50 -3.72 6.59
CA THR A 167 29.19 -4.35 6.71
C THR A 167 28.08 -3.35 6.34
N TRP A 168 27.32 -3.69 5.31
CA TRP A 168 26.28 -2.84 4.75
C TRP A 168 24.88 -3.42 4.97
N THR A 169 23.95 -2.57 5.41
CA THR A 169 22.57 -2.95 5.66
C THR A 169 21.63 -2.27 4.67
N LEU A 170 20.76 -3.08 4.06
CA LEU A 170 19.65 -2.64 3.22
C LEU A 170 18.32 -3.08 3.82
N LEU A 171 17.40 -2.12 3.94
CA LEU A 171 15.99 -2.38 4.21
C LEU A 171 15.17 -2.12 2.95
N VAL A 172 14.39 -3.13 2.55
CA VAL A 172 13.45 -3.00 1.43
C VAL A 172 12.06 -2.73 2.01
N GLY A 173 11.48 -1.60 1.65
CA GLY A 173 10.14 -1.16 2.04
C GLY A 173 9.02 -1.77 1.18
N TRP A 174 7.82 -1.19 1.32
CA TRP A 174 6.61 -1.59 0.60
C TRP A 174 6.07 -0.44 -0.26
N PRO A 175 5.51 -0.73 -1.45
CA PRO A 175 4.90 0.30 -2.27
C PRO A 175 3.56 0.72 -1.66
N GLY A 176 3.34 2.04 -1.60
CA GLY A 176 2.13 2.68 -1.06
C GLY A 176 2.02 2.63 0.47
N GLU A 177 0.97 3.26 1.00
CA GLU A 177 0.69 3.38 2.44
C GLU A 177 0.47 2.04 3.15
N ASP A 178 0.67 1.89 4.45
CA ASP A 178 0.45 0.59 5.12
C ASP A 178 -0.98 0.01 4.90
N PRO A 179 -1.14 -1.20 4.30
CA PRO A 179 -2.45 -1.74 3.95
C PRO A 179 -3.22 -2.31 5.14
N LEU A 180 -2.57 -2.49 6.28
CA LEU A 180 -3.16 -3.10 7.47
C LEU A 180 -3.33 -2.04 8.57
N PRO A 181 -4.51 -1.92 9.20
CA PRO A 181 -4.75 -0.89 10.21
C PRO A 181 -3.68 -0.86 11.30
N ALA A 182 -3.22 0.34 11.64
CA ALA A 182 -2.41 0.54 12.83
C ALA A 182 -3.19 0.11 14.08
N GLY A 183 -2.51 -0.39 15.11
CA GLY A 183 -3.14 -0.66 16.40
C GLY A 183 -4.08 -1.87 16.42
N LEU A 184 -3.71 -3.00 15.83
CA LEU A 184 -4.37 -4.30 16.05
C LEU A 184 -3.99 -4.90 17.43
N HIS A 185 -4.18 -4.12 18.50
CA HIS A 185 -3.74 -4.40 19.87
C HIS A 185 -4.71 -5.26 20.67
N ARG A 186 -6.01 -5.28 20.31
CA ARG A 186 -7.02 -6.06 21.03
C ARG A 186 -6.79 -7.56 20.82
N GLY A 187 -7.01 -8.35 21.86
CA GLY A 187 -6.95 -9.82 21.77
C GLY A 187 -8.04 -10.38 20.85
N THR A 188 -9.25 -9.85 20.98
CA THR A 188 -10.49 -10.27 20.28
C THR A 188 -11.34 -9.05 19.91
N ARG A 189 -12.38 -9.27 19.09
CA ARG A 189 -13.41 -8.27 18.74
C ARG A 189 -14.81 -8.84 18.93
N ARG A 190 -15.79 -7.94 19.06
CA ARG A 190 -17.24 -8.28 19.10
C ARG A 190 -18.00 -7.86 17.85
N THR A 191 -17.43 -6.96 17.08
CA THR A 191 -17.99 -6.44 15.82
C THR A 191 -16.98 -6.57 14.70
N ASP A 192 -17.50 -6.58 13.48
CA ASP A 192 -16.69 -6.60 12.26
C ASP A 192 -15.72 -5.41 12.22
N LEU A 193 -14.63 -5.61 11.48
CA LEU A 193 -13.64 -4.58 11.18
C LEU A 193 -13.64 -4.34 9.67
N GLU A 194 -13.75 -3.08 9.27
CA GLU A 194 -13.57 -2.66 7.88
C GLU A 194 -12.08 -2.50 7.57
N LEU A 195 -11.63 -3.07 6.45
CA LEU A 195 -10.26 -2.98 5.90
C LEU A 195 -10.20 -2.17 4.59
N GLY A 196 -11.36 -1.75 4.06
CA GLY A 196 -11.46 -1.14 2.72
C GLY A 196 -11.34 -2.17 1.61
N ALA A 197 -11.22 -1.77 0.35
CA ALA A 197 -11.28 -2.73 -0.76
C ALA A 197 -10.19 -3.84 -0.71
N PRO A 198 -10.45 -5.04 -1.25
CA PRO A 198 -9.43 -6.09 -1.44
C PRO A 198 -8.20 -5.53 -2.15
N ALA A 199 -7.02 -6.05 -1.90
CA ALA A 199 -5.82 -5.52 -2.55
C ALA A 199 -4.67 -6.50 -2.58
N ARG A 200 -3.80 -6.32 -3.56
CA ARG A 200 -2.55 -7.03 -3.68
C ARG A 200 -1.38 -6.06 -3.68
N ARG A 201 -0.33 -6.45 -2.96
CA ARG A 201 0.94 -5.77 -2.99
C ARG A 201 2.07 -6.74 -3.16
N SER A 202 3.04 -6.38 -3.97
CA SER A 202 4.24 -7.17 -4.08
C SER A 202 5.49 -6.34 -4.27
N VAL A 203 6.59 -6.89 -3.75
CA VAL A 203 7.93 -6.37 -3.93
C VAL A 203 8.81 -7.51 -4.40
N ARG A 204 9.52 -7.31 -5.49
CA ARG A 204 10.54 -8.23 -6.00
C ARG A 204 11.84 -7.48 -6.11
N CYS A 205 12.78 -7.79 -5.23
CA CYS A 205 14.10 -7.19 -5.20
C CYS A 205 15.14 -8.22 -5.66
N GLU A 206 15.92 -7.88 -6.68
CA GLU A 206 17.13 -8.58 -7.09
C GLU A 206 18.34 -7.70 -6.75
N LEU A 207 19.20 -8.17 -5.86
CA LEU A 207 20.46 -7.54 -5.48
C LEU A 207 21.61 -8.31 -6.11
N ARG A 208 22.45 -7.62 -6.86
CA ARG A 208 23.73 -8.14 -7.35
C ARG A 208 24.83 -7.66 -6.41
N LEU A 209 25.52 -8.61 -5.80
CA LEU A 209 26.60 -8.36 -4.86
C LEU A 209 27.91 -8.12 -5.62
N PRO A 210 28.85 -7.33 -5.05
CA PRO A 210 30.20 -7.25 -5.58
C PRO A 210 30.92 -8.61 -5.50
N ASP A 211 31.96 -8.77 -6.30
CA ASP A 211 32.80 -9.96 -6.23
C ASP A 211 33.45 -10.10 -4.85
N GLY A 212 33.42 -11.32 -4.30
CA GLY A 212 33.94 -11.59 -2.96
C GLY A 212 33.05 -11.10 -1.83
N TRP A 213 31.78 -10.75 -2.07
CA TRP A 213 30.80 -10.41 -1.05
C TRP A 213 29.73 -11.50 -0.88
N GLU A 214 29.14 -11.56 0.30
CA GLU A 214 28.04 -12.45 0.64
C GLU A 214 26.96 -11.74 1.46
N ALA A 215 25.75 -12.32 1.48
CA ALA A 215 24.69 -11.89 2.38
C ALA A 215 24.84 -12.63 3.72
N ALA A 216 25.31 -11.91 4.75
CA ALA A 216 25.45 -12.43 6.10
C ALA A 216 24.10 -12.67 6.79
N ILE A 217 23.16 -11.74 6.58
CA ILE A 217 21.79 -11.86 7.08
C ILE A 217 20.85 -11.74 5.88
N VAL A 218 19.97 -12.74 5.77
CA VAL A 218 18.97 -12.84 4.71
C VAL A 218 17.59 -12.89 5.38
N PRO A 219 16.61 -12.09 4.92
CA PRO A 219 15.25 -12.17 5.43
C PRO A 219 14.71 -13.60 5.32
N ARG A 220 14.05 -14.07 6.37
CA ARG A 220 13.58 -15.46 6.48
C ARG A 220 12.41 -15.70 5.56
N ASN A 221 12.28 -16.94 5.08
CA ASN A 221 11.09 -17.35 4.36
C ASN A 221 9.90 -17.43 5.33
N VAL A 222 8.81 -16.77 4.99
CA VAL A 222 7.59 -16.70 5.81
C VAL A 222 6.39 -16.92 4.93
N ARG A 223 5.45 -17.76 5.37
CA ARG A 223 4.15 -17.91 4.73
C ARG A 223 3.07 -17.93 5.80
N VAL A 224 2.12 -17.02 5.69
CA VAL A 224 0.92 -16.97 6.53
C VAL A 224 -0.29 -16.90 5.61
N THR A 225 -1.16 -17.89 5.69
CA THR A 225 -2.42 -17.93 4.94
C THR A 225 -3.56 -18.02 5.93
N THR A 226 -4.55 -17.15 5.77
CA THR A 226 -5.75 -17.07 6.61
C THR A 226 -6.97 -16.84 5.70
N GLU A 227 -8.16 -16.81 6.30
CA GLU A 227 -9.38 -16.44 5.57
C GLU A 227 -9.33 -15.01 5.03
N VAL A 228 -8.68 -14.09 5.77
CA VAL A 228 -8.58 -12.66 5.41
C VAL A 228 -7.63 -12.43 4.23
N GLY A 229 -6.63 -13.28 4.07
CA GLY A 229 -5.58 -13.04 3.08
C GLY A 229 -4.34 -13.90 3.27
N THR A 230 -3.32 -13.58 2.47
CA THR A 230 -2.04 -14.28 2.45
C THR A 230 -0.88 -13.29 2.53
N PHE A 231 0.12 -13.63 3.34
CA PHE A 231 1.43 -13.01 3.33
C PHE A 231 2.49 -14.07 2.97
N LEU A 232 3.36 -13.74 2.03
CA LEU A 232 4.48 -14.57 1.58
C LEU A 232 5.75 -13.72 1.52
N GLN A 233 6.84 -14.24 2.07
CA GLN A 233 8.19 -13.74 1.90
C GLN A 233 9.09 -14.91 1.52
N GLU A 234 9.85 -14.75 0.45
CA GLU A 234 10.80 -15.74 -0.06
C GLU A 234 12.11 -15.04 -0.40
N SER A 235 13.20 -15.57 0.14
CA SER A 235 14.56 -15.13 -0.11
C SER A 235 15.38 -16.28 -0.66
N VAL A 236 16.13 -16.01 -1.73
CA VAL A 236 17.02 -16.98 -2.38
C VAL A 236 18.36 -16.31 -2.64
N VAL A 237 19.45 -16.97 -2.24
CA VAL A 237 20.83 -16.51 -2.48
C VAL A 237 21.54 -17.51 -3.37
N GLY A 238 22.21 -17.02 -4.40
CA GLY A 238 23.03 -17.85 -5.28
C GLY A 238 23.69 -17.05 -6.40
N GLY A 239 24.91 -17.45 -6.79
CA GLY A 239 25.62 -16.86 -7.93
C GLY A 239 25.83 -15.34 -7.82
N GLY A 240 26.25 -14.84 -6.65
CA GLY A 240 26.45 -13.41 -6.40
C GLY A 240 25.16 -12.58 -6.41
N THR A 241 24.00 -13.23 -6.35
CA THR A 241 22.70 -12.58 -6.39
C THR A 241 21.87 -12.98 -5.18
N LEU A 242 21.19 -12.01 -4.56
CA LEU A 242 20.12 -12.22 -3.59
C LEU A 242 18.80 -11.79 -4.22
N ARG A 243 17.79 -12.66 -4.15
CA ARG A 243 16.42 -12.37 -4.57
C ARG A 243 15.51 -12.41 -3.37
N LEU A 244 14.78 -11.32 -3.14
CA LEU A 244 13.73 -11.20 -2.14
C LEU A 244 12.41 -10.96 -2.85
N THR A 245 11.43 -11.82 -2.62
CA THR A 245 10.04 -11.62 -3.06
C THR A 245 9.15 -11.53 -1.84
N ARG A 246 8.33 -10.48 -1.77
CA ARG A 246 7.29 -10.31 -0.76
C ARG A 246 5.96 -10.10 -1.45
N THR A 247 4.90 -10.71 -0.93
CA THR A 247 3.54 -10.53 -1.44
C THR A 247 2.57 -10.52 -0.27
N LEU A 248 1.72 -9.50 -0.23
CA LEU A 248 0.56 -9.42 0.65
C LEU A 248 -0.69 -9.34 -0.22
N GLU A 249 -1.65 -10.21 0.05
CA GLU A 249 -2.96 -10.22 -0.58
C GLU A 249 -4.04 -10.18 0.50
N LEU A 250 -4.94 -9.21 0.41
CA LEU A 250 -6.13 -9.08 1.23
C LEU A 250 -7.35 -9.34 0.36
N ARG A 251 -8.16 -10.32 0.73
CA ARG A 251 -9.23 -10.85 -0.14
C ARG A 251 -10.56 -10.15 0.01
N GLY A 252 -10.78 -9.50 1.14
CA GLY A 252 -12.07 -8.93 1.50
C GLY A 252 -11.90 -7.61 2.23
N GLY A 253 -12.93 -6.77 2.15
CA GLY A 253 -12.93 -5.48 2.82
C GLY A 253 -13.46 -5.46 4.24
N ARG A 254 -13.90 -6.62 4.73
CA ARG A 254 -14.42 -6.78 6.08
C ARG A 254 -13.86 -8.03 6.75
N VAL A 255 -13.60 -7.94 8.04
CA VAL A 255 -13.09 -9.03 8.87
C VAL A 255 -14.02 -9.25 10.04
N SER A 256 -14.60 -10.44 10.12
CA SER A 256 -15.46 -10.83 11.24
C SER A 256 -14.67 -11.01 12.54
N PRO A 257 -15.32 -10.99 13.71
CA PRO A 257 -14.72 -11.36 14.98
C PRO A 257 -13.94 -12.68 14.95
N ALA A 258 -14.46 -13.70 14.24
CA ALA A 258 -13.81 -15.00 14.11
C ALA A 258 -12.52 -14.93 13.28
N ALA A 259 -12.52 -14.16 12.19
CA ALA A 259 -11.36 -13.99 11.32
C ALA A 259 -10.30 -13.00 11.87
N TYR A 260 -10.61 -12.26 12.93
CA TYR A 260 -9.74 -11.22 13.50
C TYR A 260 -8.38 -11.75 13.99
N ALA A 261 -8.34 -12.98 14.54
CA ALA A 261 -7.08 -13.61 14.94
C ALA A 261 -6.15 -13.83 13.73
N GLY A 262 -6.73 -14.19 12.58
CA GLY A 262 -6.01 -14.34 11.31
C GLY A 262 -5.43 -13.02 10.80
N LEU A 263 -6.22 -11.93 10.84
CA LEU A 263 -5.72 -10.59 10.51
C LEU A 263 -4.54 -10.17 11.39
N ARG A 264 -4.60 -10.44 12.71
CA ARG A 264 -3.48 -10.15 13.62
C ARG A 264 -2.24 -10.98 13.31
N ALA A 265 -2.41 -12.24 12.92
CA ALA A 265 -1.30 -13.08 12.48
C ALA A 265 -0.67 -12.54 11.20
N LEU A 266 -1.48 -12.13 10.21
CA LEU A 266 -1.00 -11.46 8.99
C LEU A 266 -0.23 -10.17 9.30
N ARG A 267 -0.76 -9.28 10.15
CA ARG A 267 -0.08 -8.04 10.56
C ARG A 267 1.27 -8.32 11.21
N ARG A 268 1.32 -9.27 12.15
CA ARG A 268 2.59 -9.63 12.80
C ARG A 268 3.60 -10.14 11.78
N ALA A 269 3.20 -11.05 10.90
CA ALA A 269 4.09 -11.56 9.87
C ALA A 269 4.57 -10.43 8.93
N PHE A 270 3.65 -9.58 8.48
CA PHE A 270 3.95 -8.43 7.62
C PHE A 270 4.94 -7.45 8.25
N VAL A 271 4.69 -7.04 9.50
CA VAL A 271 5.55 -6.07 10.21
C VAL A 271 6.90 -6.70 10.56
N THR A 272 6.91 -7.90 11.13
CA THR A 272 8.16 -8.56 11.54
C THR A 272 9.03 -8.88 10.32
N ALA A 273 8.47 -9.50 9.28
CA ALA A 273 9.23 -9.86 8.09
C ALA A 273 9.63 -8.62 7.27
N GLY A 274 8.79 -7.58 7.25
CA GLY A 274 9.09 -6.30 6.60
C GLY A 274 10.24 -5.53 7.25
N ALA A 275 10.49 -5.74 8.54
CA ALA A 275 11.58 -5.12 9.30
C ALA A 275 12.89 -5.93 9.26
N GLU A 276 12.92 -7.12 8.66
CA GLU A 276 14.15 -7.91 8.57
C GLU A 276 15.12 -7.28 7.54
N PRO A 277 16.35 -6.93 7.96
CA PRO A 277 17.35 -6.36 7.08
C PRO A 277 18.01 -7.42 6.19
N ILE A 278 18.58 -6.94 5.09
CA ILE A 278 19.61 -7.66 4.34
C ILE A 278 20.94 -7.08 4.76
N VAL A 279 21.82 -7.93 5.31
CA VAL A 279 23.18 -7.50 5.72
C VAL A 279 24.20 -8.15 4.81
N LEU A 280 25.06 -7.33 4.24
CA LEU A 280 26.09 -7.69 3.28
C LEU A 280 27.47 -7.50 3.90
N ARG A 281 28.40 -8.39 3.57
CA ARG A 281 29.80 -8.30 4.02
C ARG A 281 30.76 -8.94 3.01
N PRO A 282 32.06 -8.66 3.08
CA PRO A 282 33.08 -9.47 2.43
C PRO A 282 32.97 -10.93 2.85
N ALA A 283 33.00 -11.83 1.87
CA ALA A 283 33.05 -13.26 2.09
C ALA A 283 34.35 -13.64 2.79
N ALA A 284 34.29 -14.62 3.69
CA ALA A 284 35.49 -15.17 4.28
C ALA A 284 36.37 -15.78 3.18
N PRO A 285 37.71 -15.60 3.23
CA PRO A 285 38.60 -16.26 2.28
C PRO A 285 38.35 -17.76 2.36
N SER A 286 38.19 -18.40 1.19
CA SER A 286 38.03 -19.84 1.15
C SER A 286 39.28 -20.47 1.78
N VAL A 287 39.09 -21.23 2.86
CA VAL A 287 40.20 -21.98 3.45
C VAL A 287 40.56 -23.04 2.42
N ALA A 288 41.63 -22.79 1.67
CA ALA A 288 42.17 -23.76 0.74
C ALA A 288 42.42 -25.04 1.52
N THR A 289 41.66 -26.08 1.21
CA THR A 289 41.89 -27.40 1.78
C THR A 289 43.20 -27.89 1.16
N GLU A 290 44.32 -27.65 1.85
CA GLU A 290 45.59 -28.29 1.53
C GLU A 290 45.39 -29.80 1.64
N ARG A 291 45.12 -30.44 0.50
CA ARG A 291 45.28 -31.88 0.38
C ARG A 291 46.78 -32.16 0.42
N ARG A 292 47.26 -32.60 1.58
CA ARG A 292 48.53 -33.31 1.72
C ARG A 292 48.44 -34.70 1.12
#